data_AF-A0A954T3K5-F1
#
_entry.id   AF-A0A954T3K5-F1
#
_cell.length_a   1.000
_cell.length_b   1.000
_cell.length_c   1.000
_cell.angle_alpha   90.00
_cell.angle_beta   90.00
_cell.angle_gamma   90.00
#
_symmetry.space_group_name_H-M   'P 1'
#
loop_
_entity.id
_entity.type
_entity.pdbx_description
1 polymer ?
#
loop_
_entity_poly.entity_id
_entity_poly.type
_entity_poly.pdbx_seq_one_letter_code
_entity_poly.pdbx_strand_id
1 'polypeptide(L)' 'WVFDLEFPTPKVGDFDTELVIDFWQAVAATVPGNIHVKLHHGRNSHHIAEAIFKGLARSLRMAVEIDPRETGIPSTKGTL' A
#
# COMPACT_ATOMS: atom_id res chain seq x y z
N TRP A 1 4.25 -9.04 1.80
CA TRP A 1 4.26 -7.56 1.76
C TRP A 1 5.68 -7.11 1.49
N VAL A 2 5.86 -5.99 0.79
CA VAL A 2 7.19 -5.41 0.54
C VAL A 2 7.07 -3.90 0.67
N PHE A 3 7.98 -3.29 1.44
CA PHE A 3 8.11 -1.84 1.59
C PHE A 3 9.57 -1.44 1.35
N ASP A 4 9.81 -0.75 0.24
CA ASP A 4 11.12 -0.25 -0.18
C ASP A 4 11.10 1.28 -0.14
N LEU A 5 11.31 1.81 1.07
CA LEU A 5 11.36 3.24 1.38
C LEU A 5 11.94 3.46 2.78
N GLU A 6 12.40 4.68 3.03
CA GLU A 6 12.83 5.14 4.34
C GLU A 6 12.17 6.49 4.67
N PHE A 7 11.86 6.71 5.94
CA PHE A 7 11.40 8.01 6.43
C PHE A 7 12.61 8.83 6.92
N PRO A 8 12.88 10.03 6.35
CA PRO A 8 14.03 10.85 6.75
C PRO A 8 13.94 11.45 8.16
N THR A 9 12.75 11.50 8.75
CA THR A 9 12.52 12.03 10.10
C THR A 9 11.68 11.03 10.90
N PRO A 10 11.90 10.90 12.23
CA PRO A 10 11.15 9.95 13.05
C PRO A 10 9.70 10.37 13.30
N LYS A 11 9.39 11.67 13.11
CA LYS A 11 8.06 12.25 13.35
C LYS A 11 7.62 13.18 12.22
N VAL A 12 6.30 13.30 12.08
CA VAL A 12 5.58 14.34 11.32
C VAL A 12 4.57 14.98 12.27
N GLY A 13 4.87 16.17 12.78
CA GLY A 13 4.13 16.73 13.92
C GLY A 13 4.29 15.84 15.15
N ASP A 14 3.19 15.41 15.73
CA ASP A 14 3.18 14.48 16.87
C ASP A 14 3.08 13.00 16.46
N PHE A 15 3.01 12.70 15.16
CA PHE A 15 2.84 11.34 14.64
C PHE A 15 4.19 10.67 14.32
N ASP A 16 4.44 9.48 14.88
CA ASP A 16 5.64 8.68 14.61
C ASP A 16 5.59 8.03 13.22
N THR A 17 6.62 8.27 12.40
CA THR A 17 6.63 7.83 10.99
C THR A 17 6.70 6.32 10.83
N GLU A 18 7.25 5.61 11.82
CA GLU A 18 7.30 4.15 11.84
C GLU A 18 5.90 3.53 11.78
N LEU A 19 4.91 4.20 12.39
CA LEU A 19 3.52 3.71 12.42
C LEU A 19 2.88 3.66 11.03
N VAL A 20 3.40 4.38 10.03
CA VAL A 20 2.95 4.24 8.64
C VAL A 20 3.28 2.85 8.10
N ILE A 21 4.48 2.35 8.40
CA ILE A 21 4.94 1.03 7.95
C ILE A 21 4.17 -0.04 8.71
N ASP A 22 4.06 0.08 10.03
CA ASP A 22 3.33 -0.89 10.87
C ASP A 22 1.85 -0.98 10.49
N PHE A 23 1.21 0.15 10.20
CA PHE A 23 -0.16 0.19 9.69
C PHE A 23 -0.31 -0.64 8.41
N TRP A 24 0.54 -0.40 7.41
CA TRP A 24 0.43 -1.11 6.13
C TRP A 24 0.91 -2.56 6.21
N GLN A 25 1.84 -2.88 7.11
CA GLN A 25 2.20 -4.26 7.43
C GLN A 25 0.99 -5.00 8.01
N ALA A 26 0.27 -4.39 8.97
CA ALA A 26 -0.93 -4.97 9.55
C ALA A 26 -2.04 -5.14 8.50
N VAL A 27 -2.26 -4.13 7.64
CA VAL A 27 -3.22 -4.24 6.53
C VAL A 27 -2.83 -5.38 5.59
N ALA A 28 -1.56 -5.48 5.19
CA ALA A 28 -1.10 -6.54 4.28
C ALA A 28 -1.15 -7.94 4.90
N ALA A 29 -1.13 -8.05 6.24
CA ALA A 29 -1.26 -9.32 6.95
C ALA A 29 -2.72 -9.77 7.12
N THR A 30 -3.68 -8.84 7.07
CA THR A 30 -5.10 -9.10 7.39
C THR A 30 -6.01 -9.06 6.17
N VAL A 31 -5.65 -8.28 5.16
CA VAL A 31 -6.32 -8.31 3.86
C VAL A 31 -5.80 -9.53 3.08
N PRO A 32 -6.68 -10.41 2.55
CA PRO A 32 -6.28 -11.54 1.73
C PRO A 32 -5.81 -11.07 0.35
N GLY A 33 -4.63 -10.47 0.32
CA GLY A 33 -4.00 -9.87 -0.85
C GLY A 33 -2.53 -9.59 -0.62
N ASN A 34 -1.82 -9.25 -1.70
CA ASN A 34 -0.39 -8.92 -1.65
C ASN A 34 -0.19 -7.42 -1.90
N ILE A 35 0.44 -6.75 -0.95
CA ILE A 35 0.74 -5.31 -1.03
C ILE A 35 2.25 -5.10 -1.21
N HIS A 36 2.60 -4.25 -2.18
CA HIS A 36 3.97 -3.81 -2.44
C HIS A 36 4.00 -2.29 -2.59
N VAL A 37 4.90 -1.65 -1.85
CA VAL A 37 5.17 -0.21 -1.94
C VAL A 37 6.65 0.00 -2.19
N LYS A 38 6.95 0.79 -3.21
CA LYS A 38 8.30 1.28 -3.50
C LYS A 38 8.23 2.78 -3.72
N LEU A 39 8.99 3.53 -2.93
CA LEU A 39 9.15 4.96 -3.16
C LEU A 39 10.38 5.17 -4.05
N HIS A 40 10.18 5.74 -5.23
CA HIS A 40 11.33 6.05 -6.10
C HIS A 40 12.23 7.11 -5.48
N HIS A 41 11.63 8.23 -5.04
CA HIS A 41 12.35 9.36 -4.45
C HIS A 41 11.45 10.11 -3.45
N GLY A 42 12.05 10.65 -2.40
CA GLY A 42 11.38 11.54 -1.46
C GLY A 42 12.35 12.03 -0.40
N ARG A 43 12.12 13.24 0.11
CA ARG A 43 12.97 13.86 1.15
C ARG A 43 12.20 14.36 2.37
N ASN A 44 10.88 14.43 2.27
CA ASN A 44 10.02 14.99 3.29
C ASN A 44 9.07 13.88 3.77
N SER A 45 9.17 13.53 5.05
CA SER A 45 8.41 12.41 5.63
C SER A 45 6.90 12.57 5.51
N HIS A 46 6.37 13.80 5.60
CA HIS A 46 4.94 14.05 5.39
C HIS A 46 4.52 13.69 3.96
N HIS A 47 5.23 14.22 2.95
CA HIS A 47 4.93 13.93 1.55
C HIS A 47 5.12 12.44 1.23
N ILE A 48 6.10 11.78 1.83
CA ILE A 48 6.33 10.34 1.67
C ILE A 48 5.13 9.55 2.22
N ALA A 49 4.72 9.82 3.46
CA ALA A 49 3.56 9.18 4.07
C ALA A 49 2.32 9.38 3.20
N GLU A 50 2.03 10.62 2.82
CA GLU A 50 0.88 10.95 1.98
C GLU A 50 0.94 10.27 0.61
N ALA A 51 2.11 10.18 -0.01
CA ALA A 51 2.30 9.49 -1.29
C ALA A 51 2.00 7.99 -1.18
N ILE A 52 2.44 7.34 -0.09
CA ILE A 52 2.14 5.92 0.18
C ILE A 52 0.62 5.72 0.29
N PHE A 53 -0.06 6.49 1.14
CA PHE A 53 -1.49 6.37 1.34
C PHE A 53 -2.29 6.65 0.06
N LYS A 54 -1.97 7.74 -0.66
CA LYS A 54 -2.65 8.08 -1.92
C LYS A 54 -2.38 7.06 -3.02
N GLY A 55 -1.14 6.58 -3.12
CA GLY A 55 -0.73 5.57 -4.09
C GLY A 55 -1.48 4.26 -3.87
N LEU A 56 -1.48 3.76 -2.63
CA LEU A 56 -2.21 2.54 -2.29
C LEU A 56 -3.71 2.70 -2.41
N ALA A 57 -4.29 3.85 -2.03
CA ALA A 57 -5.73 4.08 -2.23
C ALA A 57 -6.14 3.96 -3.71
N ARG A 58 -5.32 4.47 -4.63
CA ARG A 58 -5.55 4.31 -6.08
C ARG A 58 -5.38 2.88 -6.54
N SER A 59 -4.31 2.20 -6.11
CA SER A 59 -4.05 0.80 -6.47
C SER A 59 -5.16 -0.12 -5.96
N LEU A 60 -5.61 0.06 -4.72
CA LEU A 60 -6.69 -0.71 -4.12
C LEU A 60 -8.01 -0.46 -4.85
N ARG A 61 -8.34 0.80 -5.17
CA ARG A 61 -9.52 1.12 -5.97
C ARG A 61 -9.54 0.33 -7.29
N MET A 62 -8.42 0.32 -8.02
CA MET A 62 -8.33 -0.44 -9.28
C MET A 62 -8.41 -1.95 -9.06
N ALA A 63 -7.81 -2.46 -7.99
CA ALA A 63 -7.78 -3.90 -7.70
C ALA A 63 -9.14 -4.47 -7.29
N VAL A 64 -10.02 -3.66 -6.68
CA VAL A 64 -11.36 -4.09 -6.24
C VAL A 64 -12.47 -3.68 -7.22
N GLU A 65 -12.14 -2.99 -8.30
CA GLU A 65 -13.11 -2.59 -9.32
C GLU A 65 -13.63 -3.82 -10.08
N ILE A 66 -14.94 -3.86 -10.34
CA ILE A 66 -15.53 -4.95 -11.13
C ILE A 66 -15.07 -4.78 -12.57
N ASP A 67 -14.28 -5.73 -13.09
CA ASP A 67 -13.89 -5.75 -14.50
C ASP A 67 -15.00 -6.41 -15.34
N PRO A 68 -15.70 -5.69 -16.22
CA PRO A 68 -16.74 -6.26 -17.07
C PRO A 68 -16.21 -7.28 -18.08
N ARG A 69 -14.89 -7.39 -18.26
CA ARG A 69 -14.24 -8.39 -19.13
C ARG A 69 -14.02 -9.73 -18.41
N GLU A 70 -14.01 -9.72 -17.07
CA GLU A 70 -13.85 -10.91 -16.25
C GLU A 70 -15.21 -11.56 -16.01
N THR A 71 -15.33 -12.84 -16.37
CA THR A 71 -16.59 -13.59 -16.27
C THR A 71 -16.57 -14.63 -15.15
N GLY A 72 -15.46 -14.75 -14.41
CA GLY A 72 -15.29 -15.71 -13.34
C GLY A 72 -14.25 -15.29 -12.31
N ILE A 73 -13.55 -16.28 -11.73
CA ILE A 73 -12.47 -16.03 -10.78
C ILE A 73 -11.20 -15.72 -11.60
N PRO A 74 -10.53 -14.58 -11.38
CA PRO A 74 -9.34 -14.16 -12.14
C PRO A 74 -8.09 -14.96 -11.72
N SER A 75 -8.14 -16.27 -11.92
CA SER A 75 -7.10 -17.25 -11.55
C SER A 75 -7.21 -18.47 -12.45
N THR A 76 -6.10 -18.88 -13.06
CA THR A 76 -6.03 -20.09 -13.90
C THR A 76 -6.32 -21.37 -13.11
N LYS A 77 -6.24 -21.31 -11.78
CA LYS A 77 -6.58 -22.42 -10.87
C LYS A 77 -8.07 -22.45 -10.51
N GLY A 78 -8.84 -21.44 -10.90
CA GLY A 78 -10.26 -21.31 -10.55
C GLY A 78 -10.53 -21.00 -9.08
N THR A 79 -9.51 -20.55 -8.32
CA THR A 79 -9.61 -20.15 -6.91
C THR A 79 -8.61 -19.03 -6.60
N LEU A 80 -8.90 -18.22 -5.59
CA LEU A 80 -8.01 -17.23 -4.98
C LEU A 80 -7.60 -17.65 -3.57
#